data_AF-A0A1A9EZV0-F1
#
_entry.id   AF-A0A1A9EZV0-F1
#
_cell.length_a   1.000
_cell.length_b   1.000
_cell.length_c   1.000
_cell.angle_alpha   90.00
_cell.angle_beta   90.00
_cell.angle_gamma   90.00
#
_symmetry.space_group_name_H-M   'P 1'
#
loop_
_entity.id
_entity.type
_entity.pdbx_description
1 polymer ?
#
loop_
_entity_poly.entity_id
_entity_poly.type
_entity_poly.pdbx_seq_one_letter_code
_entity_poly.pdbx_strand_id
1 'polypeptide(L)'
;MTFVQKRSDKTMPISARDRRPMVSDTDINYILVSGAQLSLSKLKRGKSFDTRLYHFAEIGVFLEVSLSRGAGISDDTREQLQQLHKEAVHLHMAANKAAHASTAD
;
A
#
# COMPACT_ATOMS: atom_id res chain seq x y z
N MET A 1 -48.63 18.58 -47.20
CA MET A 1 -48.22 19.29 -45.98
C MET A 1 -47.50 18.29 -45.09
N THR A 2 -46.21 18.48 -44.83
CA THR A 2 -45.41 17.55 -44.02
C THR A 2 -44.88 18.31 -42.81
N PHE A 3 -45.31 17.90 -41.61
CA PHE A 3 -44.91 18.52 -40.36
C PHE A 3 -43.48 18.07 -39.99
N VAL A 4 -42.56 19.03 -39.88
CA VAL A 4 -41.21 18.79 -39.36
C VAL A 4 -41.26 18.91 -37.84
N GLN A 5 -41.13 17.78 -37.14
CA GLN A 5 -41.07 17.75 -35.69
C GLN A 5 -39.61 18.00 -35.24
N LYS A 6 -39.37 19.21 -34.73
CA LYS A 6 -38.08 19.66 -34.17
C LYS A 6 -37.73 18.83 -32.93
N ARG A 7 -36.77 17.91 -33.04
CA ARG A 7 -36.17 17.24 -31.87
C ARG A 7 -35.27 18.23 -31.14
N SER A 8 -35.65 18.57 -29.92
CA SER A 8 -34.83 19.31 -28.97
C SER A 8 -33.72 18.40 -28.46
N ASP A 9 -32.58 18.40 -29.15
CA ASP A 9 -31.36 17.79 -28.63
C ASP A 9 -30.77 18.70 -27.56
N LYS A 10 -31.14 18.44 -26.30
CA LYS A 10 -30.44 18.98 -25.13
C LYS A 10 -29.70 17.84 -24.42
N THR A 11 -29.00 17.03 -25.21
CA THR A 11 -28.10 16.01 -24.70
C THR A 11 -26.76 16.68 -24.42
N MET A 12 -26.59 17.20 -23.19
CA MET A 12 -25.25 17.59 -22.74
C MET A 12 -24.32 16.39 -22.89
N PRO A 13 -23.09 16.57 -23.40
CA PRO A 13 -22.18 15.45 -23.58
C PRO A 13 -21.85 14.83 -22.22
N ILE A 14 -21.92 13.50 -22.15
CA ILE A 14 -21.58 12.67 -20.97
C ILE A 14 -20.18 13.03 -20.42
N SER A 15 -19.32 13.59 -21.27
CA SER A 15 -17.94 13.99 -20.98
C SER A 15 -17.74 15.10 -19.94
N ALA A 16 -18.81 15.70 -19.39
CA ALA A 16 -18.71 16.75 -18.36
C ALA A 16 -19.23 16.33 -16.97
N ARG A 17 -20.04 15.26 -16.87
CA ARG A 17 -20.59 14.79 -15.58
C ARG A 17 -19.78 13.63 -14.98
N ASP A 18 -19.09 12.85 -15.80
CA ASP A 18 -18.32 11.67 -15.37
C ASP A 18 -16.81 11.91 -15.21
N ARG A 19 -16.35 13.17 -15.22
CA ARG A 19 -14.97 13.51 -14.84
C ARG A 19 -14.80 13.74 -13.35
N ARG A 20 -15.73 13.27 -12.53
CA ARG A 20 -15.39 12.97 -11.15
C ARG A 20 -14.74 11.60 -11.23
N PRO A 21 -13.42 11.45 -11.01
CA PRO A 21 -12.92 10.12 -10.74
C PRO A 21 -13.83 9.57 -9.65
N MET A 22 -14.45 8.41 -9.87
CA MET A 22 -15.02 7.63 -8.78
C MET A 22 -13.83 7.19 -7.93
N VAL A 23 -13.25 8.13 -7.19
CA VAL A 23 -12.55 7.85 -5.96
C VAL A 23 -13.67 7.39 -5.04
N SER A 24 -14.07 6.12 -5.19
CA SER A 24 -14.31 5.33 -4.00
C SER A 24 -13.01 5.51 -3.22
N ASP A 25 -13.01 6.43 -2.26
CA ASP A 25 -11.88 6.80 -1.42
C ASP A 25 -11.08 5.53 -1.13
N THR A 26 -9.97 5.34 -1.86
CA THR A 26 -9.14 4.17 -1.61
C THR A 26 -8.51 4.49 -0.28
N ASP A 27 -9.04 3.88 0.78
CA ASP A 27 -8.65 4.20 2.14
C ASP A 27 -7.14 3.98 2.28
N ILE A 28 -6.41 5.08 2.40
CA ILE A 28 -4.95 5.08 2.50
C ILE A 28 -4.49 4.19 3.67
N ASN A 29 -5.28 4.13 4.74
CA ASN A 29 -5.01 3.29 5.89
C ASN A 29 -5.00 1.81 5.50
N TYR A 30 -6.03 1.37 4.78
CA TYR A 30 -6.12 0.02 4.25
C TYR A 30 -4.97 -0.32 3.30
N ILE A 31 -4.61 0.60 2.39
CA ILE A 31 -3.52 0.38 1.43
C ILE A 31 -2.19 0.17 2.17
N LEU A 32 -1.86 1.04 3.13
CA LEU A 32 -0.59 0.99 3.84
C LEU A 32 -0.47 -0.29 4.68
N VAL A 33 -1.49 -0.61 5.47
CA VAL A 33 -1.50 -1.82 6.30
C VAL A 33 -1.41 -3.08 5.45
N SER A 34 -2.23 -3.17 4.39
CA SER A 34 -2.25 -4.34 3.51
C SER A 34 -0.92 -4.51 2.77
N GLY A 35 -0.31 -3.40 2.32
CA GLY A 35 1.02 -3.41 1.70
C GLY A 35 2.09 -3.93 2.65
N ALA A 36 2.13 -3.42 3.89
CA ALA A 36 3.08 -3.86 4.90
C ALA A 36 2.89 -5.35 5.29
N GLN A 37 1.64 -5.82 5.42
CA GLN A 37 1.34 -7.23 5.68
C GLN A 37 1.79 -8.15 4.54
N LEU A 38 1.60 -7.72 3.29
CA LEU A 38 2.07 -8.46 2.12
C LEU A 38 3.60 -8.54 2.08
N SER A 39 4.29 -7.42 2.29
CA SER A 39 5.76 -7.39 2.36
C SER A 39 6.29 -8.23 3.53
N LEU A 40 5.65 -8.21 4.70
CA LEU A 40 5.99 -9.08 5.82
C LEU A 40 5.83 -10.56 5.47
N SER A 41 4.74 -10.91 4.78
CA SER A 41 4.52 -12.28 4.30
C SER A 41 5.60 -12.72 3.31
N LYS A 42 6.08 -11.82 2.46
CA LYS A 42 7.20 -12.10 1.55
C LYS A 42 8.53 -12.20 2.29
N LEU A 43 8.78 -11.34 3.29
CA LEU A 43 9.95 -11.40 4.17
C LEU A 43 10.06 -12.76 4.87
N LYS A 44 8.95 -13.26 5.44
CA LYS A 44 8.87 -14.59 6.09
C LYS A 44 9.25 -15.74 5.16
N ARG A 45 9.00 -15.60 3.86
CA ARG A 45 9.34 -16.62 2.84
C ARG A 45 10.70 -16.41 2.18
N GLY A 46 11.35 -15.27 2.39
CA GLY A 46 12.59 -14.88 1.73
C GLY A 46 13.78 -15.73 2.19
N LYS A 47 14.37 -16.50 1.26
CA LYS A 47 15.51 -17.39 1.54
C LYS A 47 16.87 -16.68 1.48
N SER A 48 17.06 -15.80 0.50
CA SER A 48 18.30 -15.03 0.36
C SER A 48 18.29 -13.78 1.24
N PHE A 49 19.47 -13.31 1.60
CA PHE A 49 19.65 -12.04 2.31
C PHE A 49 19.01 -10.89 1.55
N ASP A 50 19.30 -10.75 0.25
CA ASP A 50 18.81 -9.65 -0.58
C ASP A 50 17.28 -9.61 -0.62
N THR A 51 16.62 -10.74 -0.86
CA THR A 51 15.14 -10.80 -0.88
C THR A 51 14.55 -10.38 0.46
N ARG A 52 15.16 -10.79 1.58
CA ARG A 52 14.73 -10.32 2.90
C ARG A 52 14.98 -8.84 3.08
N LEU A 53 16.14 -8.32 2.65
CA LEU A 53 16.47 -6.91 2.75
C LEU A 53 15.48 -6.03 1.97
N TYR A 54 15.12 -6.43 0.75
CA TYR A 54 14.13 -5.72 -0.07
C TYR A 54 12.77 -5.63 0.64
N HIS A 55 12.22 -6.75 1.10
CA HIS A 55 10.91 -6.74 1.77
C HIS A 55 10.94 -6.10 3.15
N PHE A 56 12.06 -6.19 3.87
CA PHE A 56 12.27 -5.43 5.10
C PHE A 56 12.23 -3.92 4.83
N ALA A 57 12.93 -3.46 3.79
CA ALA A 57 12.93 -2.05 3.40
C ALA A 57 11.54 -1.55 2.95
N GLU A 58 10.79 -2.36 2.18
CA GLU A 58 9.40 -2.04 1.81
C GLU A 58 8.52 -1.77 3.04
N ILE A 59 8.63 -2.59 4.09
CA ILE A 59 7.88 -2.40 5.34
C ILE A 59 8.26 -1.07 6.02
N GLY A 60 9.55 -0.73 6.00
CA GLY A 60 10.05 0.56 6.48
C GLY A 60 9.45 1.76 5.72
N VAL A 61 9.28 1.63 4.40
CA VAL A 61 8.64 2.68 3.58
C VAL A 61 7.20 2.92 4.00
N PHE A 62 6.40 1.89 4.25
CA PHE A 62 5.02 2.07 4.71
C PHE A 62 4.96 2.80 6.05
N LEU A 63 5.85 2.46 7.00
CA LEU A 63 5.95 3.16 8.28
C LEU A 63 6.33 4.64 8.08
N GLU A 64 7.31 4.95 7.24
CA GLU A 64 7.73 6.34 6.97
C GLU A 64 6.60 7.17 6.35
N VAL A 65 5.90 6.60 5.36
CA VAL A 65 4.73 7.25 4.76
C VAL A 65 3.67 7.54 5.81
N SER A 66 3.48 6.64 6.78
CA SER A 66 2.52 6.83 7.88
C SER A 66 2.79 8.05 8.76
N LEU A 67 4.03 8.53 8.79
CA LEU A 67 4.45 9.72 9.54
C LEU A 67 4.18 11.04 8.77
N SER A 68 3.74 10.96 7.52
CA SER A 68 3.43 12.13 6.69
C SER A 68 2.21 12.88 7.22
N ARG A 69 2.37 14.19 7.46
CA ARG A 69 1.28 15.06 7.94
C ARG A 69 0.27 15.36 6.83
N GLY A 70 -1.01 15.41 7.17
CA GLY A 70 -2.08 15.82 6.26
C GLY A 70 -2.55 14.75 5.27
N ALA A 71 -2.04 13.52 5.35
CA ALA A 71 -2.39 12.41 4.45
C ALA A 71 -3.64 11.61 4.87
N GLY A 72 -4.30 11.96 5.99
CA GLY A 72 -5.48 11.24 6.49
C GLY A 72 -5.16 9.85 7.10
N ILE A 73 -3.91 9.63 7.53
CA ILE A 73 -3.46 8.38 8.12
C ILE A 73 -3.80 8.39 9.61
N SER A 74 -4.54 7.37 10.08
CA SER A 74 -4.99 7.24 11.46
C SER A 74 -3.87 6.81 12.41
N ASP A 75 -4.04 7.09 13.69
CA ASP A 75 -3.11 6.68 14.74
C ASP A 75 -3.02 5.15 14.82
N ASP A 76 -4.17 4.46 14.74
CA ASP A 76 -4.25 2.99 14.67
C ASP A 76 -3.42 2.41 13.52
N THR A 77 -3.45 3.05 12.34
CA THR A 77 -2.63 2.63 11.20
C THR A 77 -1.15 2.79 11.48
N ARG A 78 -0.74 3.89 12.10
CA ARG A 78 0.67 4.11 12.48
C ARG A 78 1.14 3.06 13.49
N GLU A 79 0.31 2.77 14.49
CA GLU A 79 0.61 1.73 15.48
C GLU A 79 0.73 0.34 14.84
N GLN A 80 -0.20 -0.02 13.96
CA GLN A 80 -0.13 -1.29 13.23
C GLN A 80 1.14 -1.40 12.37
N LEU A 81 1.49 -0.35 11.64
CA LEU A 81 2.71 -0.30 10.83
C LEU A 81 3.97 -0.38 11.70
N GLN A 82 3.97 0.23 12.88
CA GLN A 82 5.06 0.10 13.84
C GLN A 82 5.21 -1.34 14.35
N GLN A 83 4.11 -2.04 14.64
CA GLN A 83 4.16 -3.45 15.05
C GLN A 83 4.67 -4.34 13.91
N LEU A 84 4.18 -4.15 12.69
CA LEU A 84 4.64 -4.88 11.51
C LEU A 84 6.14 -4.66 11.26
N HIS A 85 6.61 -3.42 11.37
CA HIS A 85 8.02 -3.09 11.24
C HIS A 85 8.86 -3.74 12.35
N LYS A 86 8.40 -3.73 13.61
CA LYS A 86 9.07 -4.40 14.72
C LYS A 86 9.21 -5.91 14.48
N GLU A 87 8.14 -6.56 14.02
CA GLU A 87 8.18 -7.98 13.65
C GLU A 87 9.19 -8.23 12.52
N ALA A 88 9.19 -7.37 11.50
CA ALA A 88 10.12 -7.46 10.38
C ALA A 88 11.59 -7.33 10.82
N VAL A 89 11.90 -6.41 11.75
CA VAL A 89 13.24 -6.27 12.36
C VAL A 89 13.65 -7.59 13.02
N HIS A 90 12.78 -8.15 13.86
CA HIS A 90 13.08 -9.41 14.55
C HIS A 90 13.35 -10.56 13.56
N LEU A 91 12.51 -10.72 12.54
CA LEU A 91 12.68 -11.77 11.53
C LEU A 91 13.96 -11.60 10.72
N HIS A 92 14.23 -10.40 10.22
CA HIS A 92 15.41 -10.13 9.39
C HIS A 92 16.71 -10.34 10.20
N MET A 93 16.77 -9.82 11.42
CA MET A 93 17.95 -9.94 12.29
C MET A 93 18.18 -11.38 12.76
N ALA A 94 17.11 -12.12 13.11
CA ALA A 94 17.22 -13.52 13.48
C ALA A 94 17.77 -14.38 12.32
N ALA A 95 17.26 -14.16 11.10
CA ALA A 95 17.74 -14.87 9.92
C ALA A 95 19.21 -14.54 9.58
N ASN A 96 19.63 -13.27 9.73
CA ASN A 96 21.03 -12.90 9.53
C ASN A 96 21.95 -13.53 10.56
N LYS A 97 21.54 -13.52 11.85
CA LYS A 97 22.30 -14.18 12.91
C LYS A 97 22.48 -15.68 12.62
N ALA A 98 21.42 -16.37 12.21
CA ALA A 98 21.47 -17.79 11.85
C ALA A 98 22.41 -18.05 10.66
N ALA A 99 22.34 -17.22 9.61
CA ALA A 99 23.22 -17.34 8.46
C ALA A 99 24.71 -17.17 8.83
N HIS A 100 25.04 -16.18 9.66
CA HIS A 100 26.42 -15.97 10.11
C HIS A 100 26.94 -17.08 11.03
N ALA A 101 26.08 -17.66 11.88
CA ALA A 101 26.45 -18.80 12.69
C ALA A 101 26.77 -20.03 11.81
N SER A 102 25.98 -20.28 10.76
CA SER A 102 26.20 -21.42 9.86
C SER A 102 27.47 -21.32 8.99
N THR A 103 28.03 -20.12 8.82
CA THR A 103 29.28 -19.91 8.08
C THR A 103 30.55 -20.00 8.93
N ALA A 104 30.39 -20.13 10.26
CA ALA A 104 31.51 -20.17 11.20
C ALA A 104 31.95 -21.60 11.60
N ASP A 105 31.23 -22.62 11.14
CA ASP A 105 31.57 -24.06 11.25
C ASP A 105 32.13 -24.58 9.91
#